data_AF-A0A2E2XMI5-F1
#
_entry.id   AF-A0A2E2XMI5-F1
#
_cell.length_a   1.000
_cell.length_b   1.000
_cell.length_c   1.000
_cell.angle_alpha   90.00
_cell.angle_beta   90.00
_cell.angle_gamma   90.00
#
_symmetry.space_group_name_H-M   'P 1'
#
loop_
_entity.id
_entity.type
_entity.pdbx_description
1 polymer ?
#
loop_
_entity_poly.entity_id
_entity_poly.type
_entity_poly.pdbx_seq_one_letter_code
_entity_poly.pdbx_strand_id
1 'polypeptide(L)'
;MDGYDQTDRLLGKGPHKRETVFFFDDNASLNAVRWKDWKIHFSVMPDGWGGERETLNFPIGMNLRTDPFETSMDSKMYTRWMADNLWLFVPMQQVIGQWLMTFRQYPPRQPSASFTIDKVVNKMKMATEQAARAKAMGQLPQ
;
A
#
# COMPACT_ATOMS: atom_id res chain seq x y z
N MET A 1 6.05 -4.92 16.07
CA MET A 1 4.76 -5.65 16.11
C MET A 1 3.67 -4.66 15.76
N ASP A 2 2.87 -4.94 14.74
CA ASP A 2 1.81 -4.03 14.25
C ASP A 2 0.41 -4.34 14.85
N GLY A 3 0.33 -5.41 15.64
CA GLY A 3 -0.85 -5.75 16.44
C GLY A 3 -0.90 -4.94 17.73
N TYR A 4 -2.12 -4.65 18.19
CA TYR A 4 -2.40 -4.00 19.46
C TYR A 4 -3.10 -4.97 20.39
N ASP A 5 -2.75 -4.96 21.68
CA ASP A 5 -3.56 -5.64 22.69
C ASP A 5 -4.92 -4.93 22.83
N GLN A 6 -6.00 -5.68 22.58
CA GLN A 6 -7.39 -5.21 22.64
C GLN A 6 -8.13 -5.76 23.87
N THR A 7 -7.45 -6.36 24.85
CA THR A 7 -8.08 -6.97 26.04
C THR A 7 -9.02 -5.99 26.75
N ASP A 8 -8.58 -4.75 27.00
CA ASP A 8 -9.42 -3.73 27.63
C ASP A 8 -10.69 -3.42 26.83
N ARG A 9 -10.58 -3.35 25.50
CA ARG A 9 -11.71 -3.10 24.60
C ARG A 9 -12.69 -4.26 24.61
N LEU A 10 -12.18 -5.50 24.56
CA LEU A 10 -13.01 -6.72 24.59
C LEU A 10 -13.72 -6.91 25.93
N LEU A 11 -13.08 -6.50 27.04
CA LEU A 11 -13.66 -6.53 28.38
C LEU A 11 -14.54 -5.31 28.70
N GLY A 12 -14.73 -4.37 27.76
CA GLY A 12 -15.51 -3.15 27.97
C GLY A 12 -14.86 -2.14 28.95
N LYS A 13 -13.58 -2.31 29.27
CA LYS A 13 -12.82 -1.51 30.24
C LYS A 13 -12.10 -0.33 29.61
N GLY A 14 -12.09 -0.22 28.29
CA GLY A 14 -11.40 0.86 27.60
C GLY A 14 -11.79 1.03 26.14
N PRO A 15 -11.35 2.14 25.52
CA PRO A 15 -11.52 2.36 24.10
C PRO A 15 -10.63 1.44 23.27
N HIS A 16 -10.93 1.36 21.98
CA HIS A 16 -10.04 0.72 21.01
C HIS A 16 -8.72 1.48 20.90
N LYS A 17 -7.59 0.76 20.98
CA LYS A 17 -6.23 1.34 20.99
C LYS A 17 -5.60 1.57 19.61
N ARG A 18 -6.16 0.97 18.55
CA ARG A 18 -5.54 1.06 17.22
C ARG A 18 -5.90 2.39 16.57
N GLU A 19 -4.94 3.04 15.95
CA GLU A 19 -5.22 4.25 15.16
C GLU A 19 -5.06 4.00 13.66
N THR A 20 -4.25 3.01 13.29
CA THR A 20 -3.84 2.78 11.90
C THR A 20 -4.16 1.38 11.41
N VAL A 21 -4.55 1.28 10.14
CA VAL A 21 -4.65 0.02 9.38
C VAL A 21 -4.01 0.25 8.02
N PHE A 22 -3.12 -0.64 7.61
CA PHE A 22 -2.48 -0.63 6.30
C PHE A 22 -3.12 -1.74 5.44
N PHE A 23 -3.53 -1.40 4.22
CA PHE A 23 -4.19 -2.31 3.30
C PHE A 23 -3.24 -2.65 2.16
N PHE A 24 -2.91 -3.93 2.02
CA PHE A 24 -2.04 -4.44 0.98
C PHE A 24 -2.80 -5.34 0.02
N ASP A 25 -2.34 -5.40 -1.23
CA ASP A 25 -2.71 -6.50 -2.13
C ASP A 25 -1.77 -7.71 -1.99
N ASP A 26 -2.11 -8.76 -2.72
CA ASP A 26 -1.38 -10.03 -2.79
C ASP A 26 0.06 -9.87 -3.33
N ASN A 27 0.35 -8.76 -4.03
CA ASN A 27 1.68 -8.43 -4.52
C ASN A 27 2.52 -7.64 -3.49
N ALA A 28 2.00 -7.47 -2.27
CA ALA A 28 2.55 -6.66 -1.19
C ALA A 28 2.62 -5.15 -1.48
N SER A 29 1.77 -4.65 -2.38
CA SER A 29 1.68 -3.21 -2.66
C SER A 29 0.76 -2.54 -1.65
N LEU A 30 1.17 -1.39 -1.11
CA LEU A 30 0.33 -0.61 -0.20
C LEU A 30 -0.75 0.13 -1.01
N ASN A 31 -2.01 -0.25 -0.82
CA ASN A 31 -3.14 0.30 -1.58
C ASN A 31 -3.87 1.39 -0.83
N ALA A 32 -4.01 1.25 0.48
CA ALA A 32 -4.65 2.26 1.30
C ALA A 32 -4.10 2.26 2.73
N VAL A 33 -4.32 3.37 3.42
CA VAL A 33 -4.09 3.51 4.86
C VAL A 33 -5.32 4.11 5.50
N ARG A 34 -5.82 3.47 6.55
CA ARG A 34 -6.80 4.08 7.45
C ARG A 34 -6.07 4.66 8.65
N TRP A 35 -6.28 5.93 8.93
CA TRP A 35 -5.92 6.59 10.18
C TRP A 35 -7.17 7.16 10.84
N LYS A 36 -7.51 6.64 12.02
CA LYS A 36 -8.75 6.95 12.75
C LYS A 36 -9.97 6.70 11.87
N ASP A 37 -10.73 7.74 11.57
CA ASP A 37 -11.91 7.64 10.71
C ASP A 37 -11.61 7.85 9.23
N TRP A 38 -10.39 8.28 8.88
CA TRP A 38 -10.00 8.59 7.52
C TRP A 38 -9.35 7.40 6.84
N LYS A 39 -9.72 7.10 5.60
CA LYS A 39 -9.03 6.16 4.72
C LYS A 39 -8.52 6.89 3.50
N ILE A 40 -7.24 6.70 3.21
CA ILE A 40 -6.56 7.25 2.04
C ILE A 40 -6.17 6.10 1.13
N HIS A 41 -6.62 6.15 -0.11
CA HIS A 41 -6.27 5.22 -1.19
C HIS A 41 -5.15 5.83 -2.02
N PHE A 42 -4.08 5.06 -2.22
CA PHE A 42 -3.02 5.33 -3.18
C PHE A 42 -3.27 4.62 -4.51
N SER A 43 -4.10 3.57 -4.47
CA SER A 43 -4.45 2.79 -5.65
C SER A 43 -5.82 2.15 -5.45
N VAL A 44 -6.53 1.93 -6.55
CA VAL A 44 -7.88 1.35 -6.57
C VAL A 44 -7.95 0.18 -7.54
N MET A 45 -8.92 -0.70 -7.35
CA MET A 45 -9.21 -1.84 -8.20
C MET A 45 -10.72 -1.83 -8.49
N PRO A 46 -11.20 -0.98 -9.43
CA PRO A 46 -12.63 -0.76 -9.63
C PRO A 46 -13.35 -2.02 -10.12
N ASP A 47 -12.67 -2.84 -10.92
CA ASP A 47 -13.20 -4.11 -11.43
C ASP A 47 -12.90 -5.30 -10.48
N GLY A 48 -12.53 -5.02 -9.24
CA GLY A 48 -12.22 -6.03 -8.23
C GLY A 48 -10.94 -6.81 -8.53
N TRP A 49 -10.86 -8.04 -8.01
CA TRP A 49 -9.63 -8.83 -8.00
C TRP A 49 -9.12 -9.27 -9.39
N GLY A 50 -10.01 -9.36 -10.38
CA GLY A 50 -9.65 -9.70 -11.76
C GLY A 50 -9.25 -8.49 -12.61
N GLY A 51 -9.43 -7.28 -12.07
CA GLY A 51 -9.20 -6.01 -12.76
C GLY A 51 -7.76 -5.51 -12.69
N GLU A 52 -7.51 -4.42 -13.42
CA GLU A 52 -6.25 -3.68 -13.29
C GLU A 52 -6.23 -2.89 -11.97
N ARG A 53 -5.05 -2.83 -11.36
CA ARG A 53 -4.78 -1.99 -10.21
C ARG A 53 -4.34 -0.61 -10.67
N GLU A 54 -5.21 0.37 -10.52
CA GLU A 54 -4.95 1.75 -10.92
C GLU A 54 -4.17 2.48 -9.83
N THR A 55 -2.98 3.00 -10.16
CA THR A 55 -2.20 3.83 -9.25
C THR A 55 -2.60 5.30 -9.41
N LEU A 56 -2.90 5.96 -8.29
CA LEU A 56 -3.39 7.34 -8.29
C LEU A 56 -2.25 8.34 -8.25
N ASN A 57 -2.31 9.36 -9.10
CA ASN A 57 -1.36 10.48 -9.06
C ASN A 57 -1.53 11.34 -7.79
N PHE A 58 -2.77 11.49 -7.33
CA PHE A 58 -3.11 12.14 -6.08
C PHE A 58 -3.99 11.20 -5.27
N PRO A 59 -3.68 10.94 -3.98
CA PRO A 59 -4.43 9.95 -3.23
C PRO A 59 -5.88 10.42 -3.00
N ILE A 60 -6.80 9.46 -3.01
CA ILE A 60 -8.22 9.68 -2.72
C ILE A 60 -8.43 9.45 -1.23
N GLY A 61 -9.14 10.34 -0.55
CA GLY A 61 -9.39 10.25 0.88
C GLY A 61 -10.88 10.25 1.18
N MET A 62 -11.28 9.55 2.23
CA MET A 62 -12.67 9.44 2.65
C MET A 62 -12.76 9.29 4.16
N ASN A 63 -13.89 9.72 4.72
CA ASN A 63 -14.18 9.52 6.14
C ASN A 63 -15.15 8.35 6.30
N LEU A 64 -14.65 7.22 6.79
CA LEU A 64 -15.40 5.97 6.96
C LEU A 64 -16.48 6.04 8.05
N ARG A 65 -16.43 7.04 8.95
CA ARG A 65 -17.51 7.24 9.92
C ARG A 65 -18.75 7.83 9.25
N THR A 66 -18.56 8.71 8.27
CA THR A 66 -19.66 9.35 7.53
C THR A 66 -20.00 8.63 6.23
N ASP A 67 -19.04 7.96 5.61
CA ASP A 67 -19.16 7.24 4.34
C ASP A 67 -18.55 5.83 4.46
N PRO A 68 -19.22 4.89 5.16
CA PRO A 68 -18.69 3.54 5.39
C PRO A 68 -18.60 2.68 4.12
N PHE A 69 -19.31 3.07 3.06
CA PHE A 69 -19.35 2.36 1.79
C PHE A 69 -18.46 2.98 0.72
N GLU A 70 -17.71 4.04 1.06
CA GLU A 70 -16.73 4.68 0.16
C GLU A 70 -17.36 5.24 -1.13
N THR A 71 -18.65 5.61 -1.10
CA THR A 71 -19.41 6.06 -2.29
C THR A 71 -19.24 7.55 -2.60
N SER A 72 -18.63 8.31 -1.70
CA SER A 72 -18.45 9.75 -1.88
C SER A 72 -17.63 10.10 -3.12
N MET A 73 -16.78 9.19 -3.61
CA MET A 73 -16.00 9.38 -4.84
C MET A 73 -16.86 9.49 -6.11
N ASP A 74 -18.07 8.94 -6.10
CA ASP A 74 -19.02 9.01 -7.22
C ASP A 74 -19.76 10.36 -7.27
N SER A 75 -19.60 11.19 -6.22
CA SER A 75 -20.26 12.48 -6.11
C SER A 75 -19.56 13.55 -6.96
N LYS A 76 -20.37 14.35 -7.67
CA LYS A 76 -19.89 15.55 -8.37
C LYS A 76 -19.25 16.61 -7.46
N MET A 77 -19.52 16.54 -6.15
CA MET A 77 -18.98 17.47 -5.15
C MET A 77 -17.74 16.92 -4.43
N TYR A 78 -17.30 15.71 -4.76
CA TYR A 78 -16.17 15.06 -4.10
C TYR A 78 -14.91 15.91 -4.14
N THR A 79 -14.55 16.46 -5.31
CA THR A 79 -13.33 17.27 -5.46
C THR A 79 -13.34 18.50 -4.56
N ARG A 80 -14.50 19.17 -4.44
CA ARG A 80 -14.64 20.31 -3.53
C ARG A 80 -14.51 19.88 -2.07
N TRP A 81 -15.21 18.82 -1.69
CA TRP A 81 -15.13 18.28 -0.33
C TRP A 81 -13.71 17.84 0.03
N MET A 82 -12.99 17.22 -0.90
CA MET A 82 -11.58 16.84 -0.72
C MET A 82 -10.69 18.07 -0.57
N ALA A 83 -10.90 19.12 -1.36
CA ALA A 83 -10.16 20.37 -1.24
C ALA A 83 -10.31 20.99 0.15
N ASP A 84 -11.52 21.01 0.69
CA ASP A 84 -11.80 21.49 2.06
C ASP A 84 -11.11 20.61 3.15
N ASN A 85 -10.74 19.37 2.80
CA ASN A 85 -10.08 18.40 3.68
C ASN A 85 -8.61 18.14 3.34
N LEU A 86 -7.98 18.95 2.48
CA LEU A 86 -6.55 18.78 2.10
C LEU A 86 -5.59 18.86 3.29
N TRP A 87 -5.99 19.49 4.39
CA TRP A 87 -5.22 19.55 5.63
C TRP A 87 -4.88 18.16 6.19
N LEU A 88 -5.67 17.12 5.86
CA LEU A 88 -5.48 15.74 6.29
C LEU A 88 -4.16 15.11 5.82
N PHE A 89 -3.64 15.54 4.67
CA PHE A 89 -2.47 14.90 4.06
C PHE A 89 -1.20 15.08 4.88
N VAL A 90 -1.04 16.21 5.56
CA VAL A 90 0.15 16.51 6.37
C VAL A 90 0.32 15.52 7.54
N PRO A 91 -0.66 15.36 8.46
CA PRO A 91 -0.52 14.38 9.54
C PRO A 91 -0.46 12.94 9.01
N MET A 92 -1.15 12.64 7.91
CA MET A 92 -1.10 11.31 7.31
C MET A 92 0.31 10.95 6.82
N GLN A 93 0.99 11.89 6.14
CA GLN A 93 2.36 11.71 5.69
C GLN A 93 3.31 11.42 6.86
N GLN A 94 3.11 12.06 8.01
CA GLN A 94 3.91 11.80 9.21
C GLN A 94 3.71 10.37 9.73
N VAL A 95 2.45 9.93 9.84
CA VAL A 95 2.11 8.57 10.31
C VAL A 95 2.68 7.51 9.37
N ILE A 96 2.48 7.66 8.06
CA ILE A 96 2.98 6.72 7.06
C ILE A 96 4.51 6.76 7.01
N GLY A 97 5.12 7.95 7.07
CA GLY A 97 6.56 8.12 7.07
C GLY A 97 7.23 7.45 8.27
N GLN A 98 6.67 7.61 9.47
CA GLN A 98 7.17 6.93 10.68
C GLN A 98 7.11 5.41 10.53
N TRP A 99 6.00 4.88 10.00
CA TRP A 99 5.87 3.45 9.73
C TRP A 99 6.87 2.98 8.66
N LEU A 100 7.03 3.71 7.55
CA LEU A 100 8.00 3.39 6.50
C LEU A 100 9.44 3.35 7.02
N MET A 101 9.79 4.24 7.95
CA MET A 101 11.12 4.26 8.56
C MET A 101 11.44 2.98 9.34
N THR A 102 10.43 2.23 9.81
CA THR A 102 10.66 0.94 10.50
C THR A 102 11.25 -0.11 9.58
N PHE A 103 10.99 -0.07 8.27
CA PHE A 103 11.56 -1.03 7.31
C PHE A 103 13.08 -0.88 7.13
N ARG A 104 13.66 0.25 7.56
CA ARG A 104 15.12 0.37 7.63
C ARG A 104 15.71 -0.58 8.68
N GLN A 105 15.00 -0.79 9.78
CA GLN A 105 15.41 -1.71 10.85
C GLN A 105 14.93 -3.14 10.56
N TYR A 106 13.76 -3.28 9.93
CA TYR A 106 13.11 -4.55 9.64
C TYR A 106 12.79 -4.68 8.15
N PRO A 107 13.81 -4.91 7.29
CA PRO A 107 13.59 -5.01 5.86
C PRO A 107 12.74 -6.24 5.49
N PRO A 108 12.01 -6.21 4.36
CA PRO A 108 11.28 -7.36 3.85
C PRO A 108 12.19 -8.58 3.71
N ARG A 109 11.80 -9.71 4.32
CA ARG A 109 12.60 -10.94 4.36
C ARG A 109 12.25 -11.94 3.26
N GLN A 110 11.08 -11.79 2.65
CA GLN A 110 10.58 -12.67 1.60
C GLN A 110 10.16 -11.83 0.39
N PRO A 111 10.44 -12.27 -0.85
CA PRO A 111 9.86 -11.67 -2.03
C PRO A 111 8.34 -11.82 -1.97
N SER A 112 7.60 -10.82 -2.46
CA SER A 112 6.14 -10.91 -2.48
C SER A 112 5.66 -12.10 -3.32
N ALA A 113 4.41 -12.51 -3.18
CA ALA A 113 3.77 -13.36 -4.19
C ALA A 113 3.48 -12.54 -5.46
N SER A 114 3.23 -13.18 -6.59
CA SER A 114 2.69 -12.48 -7.76
C SER A 114 1.84 -13.43 -8.59
N PHE A 115 0.66 -12.95 -8.96
CA PHE A 115 -0.22 -13.63 -9.90
C PHE A 115 0.09 -13.28 -11.36
N THR A 116 0.99 -12.34 -11.61
CA THR A 116 1.40 -11.95 -12.96
C THR A 116 2.68 -12.67 -13.40
N ILE A 117 2.87 -12.76 -14.72
CA ILE A 117 4.04 -13.42 -15.32
C ILE A 117 5.30 -12.55 -15.16
N ASP A 118 5.18 -11.31 -14.68
CA ASP A 118 6.30 -10.35 -14.52
C ASP A 118 7.47 -10.93 -13.75
N LYS A 119 7.21 -11.72 -12.69
CA LYS A 119 8.28 -12.38 -11.93
C LYS A 119 9.02 -13.44 -12.75
N VAL A 120 8.30 -14.17 -13.60
CA VAL A 120 8.89 -15.16 -14.51
C VAL A 120 9.70 -14.45 -15.59
N VAL A 121 9.15 -13.40 -16.20
CA VAL A 121 9.85 -12.60 -17.22
C VAL A 121 11.10 -11.96 -16.63
N ASN A 122 11.04 -11.36 -15.44
CA ASN A 122 12.19 -10.74 -14.79
C ASN A 122 13.27 -11.77 -14.45
N LYS A 123 12.90 -12.97 -13.97
CA LYS A 123 13.85 -14.08 -13.77
C LYS A 123 14.51 -14.50 -15.08
N MET A 124 13.75 -14.61 -16.17
CA MET A 124 14.30 -14.97 -17.48
C MET A 124 15.23 -13.88 -18.04
N LYS A 125 14.88 -12.60 -17.89
CA LYS A 125 15.74 -11.47 -18.26
C LYS A 125 17.06 -11.51 -17.48
N MET A 126 16.99 -11.66 -16.15
CA MET A 126 18.17 -11.78 -15.30
C MET A 126 19.04 -12.97 -15.69
N ALA A 127 18.45 -14.14 -15.94
CA ALA A 127 19.19 -15.32 -16.39
C ALA A 127 19.87 -15.12 -17.75
N THR A 128 19.20 -14.44 -18.68
CA THR A 128 19.72 -14.14 -20.02
C THR A 128 20.88 -13.14 -19.94
N GLU A 129 20.75 -12.09 -19.11
CA GLU A 129 21.81 -11.11 -18.86
C GLU A 129 23.02 -11.75 -18.18
N GLN A 130 22.81 -12.65 -17.22
CA GLN A 130 23.89 -13.41 -16.58
C GLN A 130 24.61 -14.33 -17.56
N ALA A 131 23.86 -15.04 -18.42
CA ALA A 131 24.43 -15.88 -19.47
C ALA A 131 25.23 -15.04 -20.49
N ALA A 132 24.72 -13.87 -20.89
CA ALA A 132 25.41 -12.96 -21.78
C ALA A 132 26.71 -12.40 -21.15
N ARG A 133 26.67 -12.01 -19.87
CA ARG A 133 27.86 -11.55 -19.12
C ARG A 133 28.90 -12.66 -18.94
N ALA A 134 28.47 -13.89 -18.63
CA ALA A 134 29.37 -15.03 -18.52
C ALA A 134 30.06 -15.35 -19.85
N LYS A 135 29.31 -15.29 -20.97
CA LYS A 135 29.86 -15.46 -22.31
C LYS A 135 30.86 -14.37 -22.67
N ALA A 136 30.59 -13.11 -22.31
CA ALA A 136 31.50 -11.99 -22.54
C ALA A 136 32.79 -12.10 -21.69
N MET A 137 32.70 -12.53 -20.42
CA MET A 137 33.88 -12.74 -19.57
C MET A 137 34.70 -13.96 -19.99
N GLY A 138 34.08 -15.00 -20.55
CA GLY A 138 34.77 -16.16 -21.13
C GLY A 138 35.44 -15.91 -22.49
N GLN A 139 35.32 -14.69 -23.04
CA GLN A 139 35.92 -14.29 -24.33
C GLN A 139 37.08 -13.29 -24.19
N LEU A 140 37.59 -13.05 -22.98
CA LEU A 140 38.79 -12.23 -22.79
C LEU A 140 40.01 -12.93 -23.42
N PRO A 141 40.73 -12.29 -24.36
CA PRO A 141 41.95 -12.87 -24.92
C PRO A 141 43.04 -12.94 -23.84
N GLN A 142 43.72 -14.09 -23.76
CA GLN A 142 44.98 -14.26 -23.02
C GLN A 142 46.08 -13.39 -23.65
#